data_AF-A0A0G1MQ36-F1
#
_entry.id   AF-A0A0G1MQ36-F1
#
_cell.length_a   1.000
_cell.length_b   1.000
_cell.length_c   1.000
_cell.angle_alpha   90.00
_cell.angle_beta   90.00
_cell.angle_gamma   90.00
#
_symmetry.space_group_name_H-M   'P 1'
#
loop_
_entity.id
_entity.type
_entity.pdbx_description
1 polymer ?
#
loop_
_entity_poly.entity_id
_entity_poly.type
_entity_poly.pdbx_seq_one_letter_code
_entity_poly.pdbx_strand_id
1 'polypeptide(L)'
;MNDIICPNCKKAFKVDEAGFADILKQVRDHRFEEELIERLNIVEKEKESAVKLAEANIKNALQADLAKKETELAEMKSRINNAELEKKLSITEAVNKIEKERDELVGELKSKDTEKQLLETALKEKYATELKTKNDIIKMKDEEIALRKDLKVKLSTKMVGEPLEQHCETSKCLF
;
A
#
# COMPACT_ATOMS: atom_id res chain seq x y z
N MET A 1 -104.35 -23.92 27.75
CA MET A 1 -104.70 -24.10 29.18
C MET A 1 -104.70 -25.59 29.56
N ASN A 2 -103.57 -26.10 30.08
CA ASN A 2 -103.47 -27.43 30.66
C ASN A 2 -103.12 -27.30 32.15
N ASP A 3 -103.90 -27.92 33.03
CA ASP A 3 -103.64 -27.91 34.48
C ASP A 3 -102.60 -28.99 34.82
N ILE A 4 -101.46 -28.59 35.41
CA ILE A 4 -100.37 -29.51 35.79
C ILE A 4 -100.44 -29.73 37.31
N ILE A 5 -100.51 -31.01 37.71
CA ILE A 5 -100.59 -31.42 39.11
C ILE A 5 -99.20 -31.81 39.58
N CYS A 6 -98.68 -31.13 40.60
CA CYS A 6 -97.38 -31.46 41.16
C CYS A 6 -97.44 -32.83 41.91
N PRO A 7 -96.61 -33.81 41.55
CA PRO A 7 -96.65 -35.14 42.16
C PRO A 7 -96.22 -35.15 43.64
N ASN A 8 -95.53 -34.10 44.13
CA ASN A 8 -95.01 -34.03 45.50
C ASN A 8 -96.01 -33.44 46.50
N CYS A 9 -96.77 -32.41 46.13
CA CYS A 9 -97.71 -31.74 47.04
C CYS A 9 -99.18 -31.73 46.57
N LYS A 10 -99.47 -32.37 45.42
CA LYS A 10 -100.81 -32.61 44.84
C LYS A 10 -101.71 -31.36 44.65
N LYS A 11 -101.15 -30.15 44.71
CA LYS A 11 -101.87 -28.93 44.36
C LYS A 11 -101.85 -28.73 42.84
N ALA A 12 -103.00 -28.36 42.29
CA ALA A 12 -103.18 -28.04 40.88
C ALA A 12 -102.81 -26.58 40.64
N PHE A 13 -101.84 -26.34 39.76
CA PHE A 13 -101.42 -24.98 39.39
C PHE A 13 -101.81 -24.72 37.93
N LYS A 14 -102.38 -23.53 37.69
CA LYS A 14 -102.71 -23.06 36.34
C LYS A 14 -101.48 -22.38 35.76
N VAL A 15 -100.87 -22.99 34.75
CA VAL A 15 -99.74 -22.38 34.04
C VAL A 15 -100.29 -21.49 32.93
N ASP A 16 -100.04 -20.19 33.01
CA ASP A 16 -100.32 -19.28 31.92
C ASP A 16 -99.23 -19.46 30.84
N GLU A 17 -99.64 -19.49 29.58
CA GLU A 17 -98.70 -19.68 28.46
C GLU A 17 -97.71 -18.51 28.35
N ALA A 18 -98.01 -17.35 28.95
CA ALA A 18 -97.14 -16.18 29.04
C ALA A 18 -96.00 -16.36 30.06
N GLY A 19 -96.28 -16.78 31.30
CA GLY A 19 -95.24 -17.01 32.31
C GLY A 19 -94.29 -18.17 31.97
N PHE A 20 -94.77 -19.20 31.28
CA PHE A 20 -93.90 -20.29 30.79
C PHE A 20 -93.00 -19.84 29.63
N ALA A 21 -93.48 -18.97 28.74
CA ALA A 21 -92.70 -18.41 27.65
C ALA A 21 -91.61 -17.43 28.13
N ASP A 22 -91.89 -16.65 29.18
CA ASP A 22 -90.90 -15.72 29.77
C ASP A 22 -89.78 -16.47 30.51
N ILE A 23 -90.10 -17.55 31.22
CA ILE A 23 -89.08 -18.43 31.84
C ILE A 23 -88.26 -19.15 30.76
N LEU A 24 -88.89 -19.63 29.68
CA LEU A 24 -88.17 -20.25 28.56
C LEU A 24 -87.27 -19.26 27.80
N LYS A 25 -87.69 -17.99 27.66
CA LYS A 25 -86.85 -16.91 27.12
C LYS A 25 -85.67 -16.63 28.04
N GLN A 26 -85.88 -16.37 29.34
CA GLN A 26 -84.78 -16.11 30.28
C GLN A 26 -83.72 -17.23 30.31
N VAL A 27 -84.16 -18.50 30.27
CA VAL A 27 -83.25 -19.65 30.29
C VAL A 27 -82.54 -19.84 28.94
N ARG A 28 -83.19 -19.54 27.81
CA ARG A 28 -82.53 -19.58 26.49
C ARG A 28 -81.61 -18.38 26.26
N ASP A 29 -81.99 -17.19 26.68
CA ASP A 29 -81.27 -15.95 26.38
C ASP A 29 -79.92 -15.92 27.11
N HIS A 30 -79.87 -16.20 28.42
CA HIS A 30 -78.58 -16.16 29.15
C HIS A 30 -77.59 -17.25 28.72
N ARG A 31 -78.04 -18.51 28.59
CA ARG A 31 -77.17 -19.64 28.19
C ARG A 31 -76.68 -19.48 26.75
N PHE A 32 -77.53 -18.95 25.89
CA PHE A 32 -77.16 -18.69 24.50
C PHE A 32 -76.17 -17.52 24.40
N GLU A 33 -76.35 -16.46 25.18
CA GLU A 33 -75.39 -15.36 25.27
C GLU A 33 -74.03 -15.82 25.83
N GLU A 34 -74.02 -16.63 26.89
CA GLU A 34 -72.81 -17.24 27.44
C GLU A 34 -72.08 -18.09 26.39
N GLU A 35 -72.79 -18.97 25.67
CA GLU A 35 -72.21 -19.81 24.62
C GLU A 35 -71.72 -18.98 23.42
N LEU A 36 -72.42 -17.89 23.07
CA LEU A 36 -72.01 -16.98 22.01
C LEU A 36 -70.73 -16.23 22.37
N ILE A 37 -70.63 -15.73 23.61
CA ILE A 37 -69.44 -15.07 24.15
C ILE A 37 -68.27 -16.06 24.21
N GLU A 38 -68.50 -17.29 24.64
CA GLU A 38 -67.47 -18.32 24.70
C GLU A 38 -66.92 -18.65 23.31
N ARG A 39 -67.79 -18.81 22.31
CA ARG A 39 -67.37 -19.00 20.91
C ARG A 39 -66.65 -17.79 20.34
N LEU A 40 -67.13 -16.57 20.61
CA LEU A 40 -66.44 -15.34 20.18
C LEU A 40 -65.04 -15.25 20.77
N ASN A 41 -64.89 -15.55 22.07
CA ASN A 41 -63.59 -15.57 22.75
C ASN A 41 -62.65 -16.63 22.18
N ILE A 42 -63.15 -17.81 21.80
CA ILE A 42 -62.34 -18.86 21.15
C ILE A 42 -61.84 -18.36 19.80
N VAL A 43 -62.72 -17.83 18.95
CA VAL A 43 -62.36 -17.30 17.62
C VAL A 43 -61.39 -16.13 17.74
N GLU A 44 -61.56 -15.27 18.72
CA GLU A 44 -60.69 -14.12 18.95
C GLU A 44 -59.29 -14.57 19.41
N LYS A 45 -59.21 -15.56 20.31
CA LYS A 45 -57.94 -16.20 20.69
C LYS A 45 -57.27 -16.93 19.54
N GLU A 46 -58.03 -17.65 18.72
CA GLU A 46 -57.51 -18.34 17.54
C GLU A 46 -56.96 -17.33 16.53
N LYS A 47 -57.69 -16.24 16.26
CA LYS A 47 -57.25 -15.15 15.40
C LYS A 47 -55.97 -14.50 15.92
N GLU A 48 -55.90 -14.19 17.22
CA GLU A 48 -54.68 -13.65 17.83
C GLU A 48 -53.50 -14.62 17.69
N SER A 49 -53.73 -15.92 17.92
CA SER A 49 -52.68 -16.93 17.79
C SER A 49 -52.18 -17.05 16.35
N ALA A 50 -53.08 -16.97 15.37
CA ALA A 50 -52.74 -17.00 13.95
C ALA A 50 -51.93 -15.76 13.53
N VAL A 51 -52.30 -14.57 14.03
CA VAL A 51 -51.55 -13.33 13.79
C VAL A 51 -50.15 -13.42 14.42
N LYS A 52 -50.04 -13.87 15.68
CA LYS A 52 -48.75 -14.07 16.37
C LYS A 52 -47.86 -15.07 15.63
N LEU A 53 -48.44 -16.16 15.11
CA LEU A 53 -47.73 -17.13 14.28
C LEU A 53 -47.23 -16.53 12.96
N ALA A 54 -48.08 -15.75 12.27
CA ALA A 54 -47.70 -15.07 11.04
C ALA A 54 -46.56 -14.07 11.28
N GLU A 55 -46.64 -13.26 12.35
CA GLU A 55 -45.58 -12.33 12.74
C GLU A 55 -44.27 -13.06 13.08
N ALA A 56 -44.34 -14.18 13.81
CA ALA A 56 -43.16 -14.97 14.13
C ALA A 56 -42.51 -15.57 12.87
N ASN A 57 -43.30 -16.08 11.94
CA ASN A 57 -42.81 -16.61 10.66
C ASN A 57 -42.15 -15.52 9.81
N ILE A 58 -42.74 -14.32 9.75
CA ILE A 58 -42.17 -13.18 9.03
C ILE A 58 -40.85 -12.75 9.68
N LYS A 59 -40.79 -12.65 11.02
CA LYS A 59 -39.56 -12.32 11.75
C LYS A 59 -38.45 -13.34 11.50
N ASN A 60 -38.79 -14.64 11.51
CA ASN A 60 -37.83 -15.70 11.24
C ASN A 60 -37.30 -15.65 9.79
N ALA A 61 -38.19 -15.41 8.81
CA ALA A 61 -37.78 -15.24 7.42
C ALA A 61 -36.86 -14.04 7.23
N LEU A 62 -37.20 -12.89 7.84
CA LEU A 62 -36.36 -11.69 7.82
C LEU A 62 -35.00 -11.93 8.50
N GLN A 63 -34.96 -12.61 9.64
CA GLN A 63 -33.70 -12.97 10.31
C GLN A 63 -32.84 -13.89 9.44
N ALA A 64 -33.46 -14.87 8.78
CA ALA A 64 -32.74 -15.77 7.87
C ALA A 64 -32.15 -15.02 6.67
N ASP A 65 -32.89 -14.09 6.08
CA ASP A 65 -32.40 -13.29 4.96
C ASP A 65 -31.35 -12.26 5.39
N LEU A 66 -31.48 -11.67 6.58
CA LEU A 66 -30.43 -10.83 7.16
C LEU A 66 -29.14 -11.62 7.40
N ALA A 67 -29.23 -12.83 7.97
CA ALA A 67 -28.06 -13.69 8.18
C ALA A 67 -27.38 -14.07 6.85
N LYS A 68 -28.16 -14.35 5.78
CA LYS A 68 -27.59 -14.55 4.43
C LYS A 68 -26.90 -13.30 3.91
N LYS A 69 -27.49 -12.12 4.09
CA LYS A 69 -26.88 -10.85 3.66
C LYS A 69 -25.62 -10.52 4.45
N GLU A 70 -25.59 -10.81 5.75
CA GLU A 70 -24.41 -10.62 6.59
C GLU A 70 -23.27 -11.57 6.19
N THR A 71 -23.57 -12.82 5.87
CA THR A 71 -22.57 -13.78 5.36
C THR A 71 -22.05 -13.37 3.99
N GLU A 72 -22.92 -12.99 3.04
CA GLU A 72 -22.52 -12.43 1.74
C GLU A 72 -21.64 -11.18 1.90
N LEU A 73 -21.98 -10.27 2.83
CA LEU A 73 -21.18 -9.08 3.11
C LEU A 73 -19.82 -9.42 3.71
N ALA A 74 -19.76 -10.40 4.63
CA ALA A 74 -18.50 -10.87 5.20
C ALA A 74 -17.60 -11.50 4.13
N GLU A 75 -18.16 -12.32 3.25
CA GLU A 75 -17.44 -12.91 2.12
C GLU A 75 -16.91 -11.84 1.16
N MET A 76 -17.75 -10.86 0.79
CA MET A 76 -17.32 -9.78 -0.10
C MET A 76 -16.22 -8.93 0.54
N LYS A 77 -16.33 -8.58 1.83
CA LYS A 77 -15.26 -7.87 2.55
C LYS A 77 -13.95 -8.66 2.58
N SER A 78 -14.03 -9.98 2.81
CA SER A 78 -12.86 -10.86 2.77
C SER A 78 -12.20 -10.87 1.40
N ARG A 79 -12.98 -10.99 0.32
CA ARG A 79 -12.46 -10.95 -1.06
C ARG A 79 -11.81 -9.61 -1.39
N ILE A 80 -12.40 -8.50 -0.97
CA ILE A 80 -11.83 -7.16 -1.18
C ILE A 80 -10.50 -7.03 -0.42
N ASN A 81 -10.46 -7.42 0.86
CA ASN A 81 -9.24 -7.35 1.65
C ASN A 81 -8.12 -8.22 1.04
N ASN A 82 -8.44 -9.42 0.58
CA ASN A 82 -7.47 -10.29 -0.09
C ASN A 82 -6.95 -9.68 -1.39
N ALA A 83 -7.84 -9.14 -2.24
CA ALA A 83 -7.45 -8.47 -3.47
C ALA A 83 -6.58 -7.22 -3.21
N GLU A 84 -6.89 -6.44 -2.17
CA GLU A 84 -6.07 -5.30 -1.75
C GLU A 84 -4.70 -5.74 -1.24
N LEU A 85 -4.62 -6.84 -0.48
CA LEU A 85 -3.37 -7.41 0.00
C LEU A 85 -2.53 -7.94 -1.16
N GLU A 86 -3.11 -8.71 -2.09
CA GLU A 86 -2.42 -9.20 -3.29
C GLU A 86 -1.89 -8.04 -4.14
N LYS A 87 -2.69 -6.99 -4.33
CA LYS A 87 -2.25 -5.79 -5.05
C LYS A 87 -1.11 -5.09 -4.33
N LYS A 88 -1.18 -4.92 -3.01
CA LYS A 88 -0.09 -4.34 -2.21
C LYS A 88 1.18 -5.18 -2.33
N LEU A 89 1.08 -6.50 -2.21
CA LEU A 89 2.20 -7.43 -2.35
C LEU A 89 2.83 -7.31 -3.74
N SER A 90 2.02 -7.39 -4.80
CA SER A 90 2.50 -7.23 -6.18
C SER A 90 3.21 -5.90 -6.42
N ILE A 91 2.67 -4.80 -5.90
CA ILE A 91 3.31 -3.48 -5.98
C ILE A 91 4.63 -3.49 -5.22
N THR A 92 4.66 -4.00 -3.98
CA THR A 92 5.89 -4.04 -3.18
C THR A 92 6.97 -4.92 -3.81
N GLU A 93 6.61 -6.05 -4.42
CA GLU A 93 7.54 -6.92 -5.14
C GLU A 93 8.11 -6.22 -6.37
N ALA A 94 7.26 -5.55 -7.16
CA ALA A 94 7.69 -4.77 -8.32
C ALA A 94 8.62 -3.62 -7.92
N VAL A 95 8.27 -2.87 -6.86
CA VAL A 95 9.10 -1.80 -6.33
C VAL A 95 10.43 -2.34 -5.82
N ASN A 96 10.43 -3.39 -4.99
CA ASN A 96 11.66 -4.00 -4.48
C ASN A 96 12.59 -4.49 -5.61
N LYS A 97 12.03 -5.01 -6.70
CA LYS A 97 12.82 -5.42 -7.86
C LYS A 97 13.48 -4.20 -8.53
N ILE A 98 12.72 -3.14 -8.78
CA ILE A 98 13.23 -1.89 -9.36
C ILE A 98 14.27 -1.25 -8.44
N GLU A 99 14.06 -1.28 -7.12
CA GLU A 99 15.01 -0.72 -6.15
C GLU A 99 16.34 -1.47 -6.17
N LYS A 100 16.33 -2.80 -6.25
CA LYS A 100 17.56 -3.59 -6.41
C LYS A 100 18.28 -3.27 -7.71
N GLU A 101 17.56 -3.24 -8.83
CA GLU A 101 18.13 -2.88 -10.14
C GLU A 101 18.74 -1.48 -10.11
N ARG A 102 18.05 -0.51 -9.48
CA ARG A 102 18.57 0.85 -9.28
C ARG A 102 19.84 0.85 -8.44
N ASP A 103 19.85 0.15 -7.32
CA ASP A 103 20.99 0.14 -6.39
C ASP A 103 22.20 -0.55 -7.01
N GLU A 104 22.00 -1.63 -7.78
CA GLU A 104 23.03 -2.30 -8.59
C GLU A 104 23.60 -1.34 -9.64
N LEU A 105 22.75 -0.69 -10.44
CA LEU A 105 23.19 0.27 -11.45
C LEU A 105 23.93 1.47 -10.84
N VAL A 106 23.46 2.00 -9.71
CA VAL A 106 24.15 3.08 -8.98
C VAL A 106 25.52 2.61 -8.49
N GLY A 107 25.64 1.37 -8.03
CA GLY A 107 26.90 0.76 -7.64
C GLY A 107 27.88 0.65 -8.81
N GLU A 108 27.43 0.11 -9.94
CA GLU A 108 28.23 -0.02 -11.17
C GLU A 108 28.69 1.34 -11.69
N LEU A 109 27.80 2.33 -11.70
CA LEU A 109 28.10 3.68 -12.19
C LEU A 109 29.15 4.36 -11.32
N LYS A 110 29.05 4.24 -9.98
CA LYS A 110 30.08 4.73 -9.06
C LYS A 110 31.42 4.02 -9.28
N SER A 111 31.44 2.71 -9.47
CA SER A 111 32.67 1.97 -9.77
C SER A 111 33.31 2.49 -11.05
N LYS A 112 32.53 2.63 -12.13
CA LYS A 112 33.01 3.14 -13.42
C LYS A 112 33.51 4.58 -13.34
N ASP A 113 32.84 5.44 -12.57
CA ASP A 113 33.30 6.81 -12.34
C ASP A 113 34.63 6.83 -11.58
N THR A 114 34.80 6.00 -10.55
CA THR A 114 36.09 5.91 -9.83
C THR A 114 37.20 5.34 -10.70
N GLU A 115 36.93 4.31 -11.52
CA GLU A 115 37.89 3.78 -12.50
C GLU A 115 38.31 4.86 -13.50
N LYS A 116 37.35 5.63 -14.02
CA LYS A 116 37.62 6.73 -14.95
C LYS A 116 38.47 7.82 -14.30
N GLN A 117 38.15 8.22 -13.06
CA GLN A 117 38.94 9.21 -12.33
C GLN A 117 40.38 8.73 -12.09
N LEU A 118 40.57 7.47 -11.70
CA LEU A 118 41.89 6.87 -11.50
C LEU A 118 42.68 6.78 -12.81
N LEU A 119 42.03 6.44 -13.92
CA LEU A 119 42.67 6.44 -15.24
C LEU A 119 43.06 7.85 -15.67
N GLU A 120 42.19 8.84 -15.43
CA GLU A 120 42.46 10.23 -15.77
C GLU A 120 43.63 10.79 -14.97
N THR A 121 43.70 10.52 -13.66
CA THR A 121 44.83 10.95 -12.82
C THR A 121 46.12 10.24 -13.23
N ALA A 122 46.08 8.92 -13.46
CA ALA A 122 47.24 8.17 -13.91
C ALA A 122 47.78 8.67 -15.26
N LEU A 123 46.89 9.02 -16.20
CA LEU A 123 47.29 9.61 -17.48
C LEU A 123 47.91 10.99 -17.28
N LYS A 124 47.29 11.87 -16.49
CA LYS A 124 47.82 13.21 -16.19
C LYS A 124 49.20 13.13 -15.53
N GLU A 125 49.40 12.21 -14.58
CA GLU A 125 50.69 11.99 -13.92
C GLU A 125 51.76 11.46 -14.89
N LYS A 126 51.42 10.51 -15.77
CA LYS A 126 52.33 10.04 -16.82
C LYS A 126 52.76 11.17 -17.75
N TYR A 127 51.81 11.96 -18.27
CA TYR A 127 52.15 13.10 -19.11
C TYR A 127 52.95 14.17 -18.35
N ALA A 128 52.64 14.42 -17.08
CA ALA A 128 53.40 15.36 -16.26
C ALA A 128 54.85 14.90 -16.03
N THR A 129 55.08 13.61 -15.79
CA THR A 129 56.45 13.06 -15.63
C THR A 129 57.21 13.05 -16.95
N GLU A 130 56.57 12.71 -18.07
CA GLU A 130 57.18 12.82 -19.40
C GLU A 130 57.54 14.26 -19.77
N LEU A 131 56.70 15.23 -19.43
CA LEU A 131 57.01 16.65 -19.67
C LEU A 131 58.17 17.13 -18.79
N LYS A 132 58.20 16.74 -17.52
CA LYS A 132 59.32 17.07 -16.61
C LYS A 132 60.64 16.49 -17.13
N THR A 133 60.66 15.20 -17.48
CA THR A 133 61.87 14.56 -18.02
C THR A 133 62.32 15.20 -19.33
N LYS A 134 61.41 15.52 -20.26
CA LYS A 134 61.73 16.28 -21.48
C LYS A 134 62.32 17.65 -21.16
N ASN A 135 61.73 18.39 -20.22
CA ASN A 135 62.23 19.70 -19.81
C ASN A 135 63.62 19.62 -19.16
N ASP A 136 63.87 18.62 -18.33
CA ASP A 136 65.17 18.41 -17.68
C ASP A 136 66.25 18.04 -18.72
N ILE A 137 65.92 17.24 -19.73
CA ILE A 137 66.81 16.94 -20.86
C ILE A 137 67.14 18.21 -21.65
N ILE A 138 66.15 19.07 -21.90
CA ILE A 138 66.37 20.35 -22.61
C ILE A 138 67.34 21.23 -21.81
N LYS A 139 67.15 21.35 -20.49
CA LYS A 139 68.07 22.12 -19.62
C LYS A 139 69.51 21.61 -19.70
N MET A 140 69.74 20.30 -19.57
CA MET A 140 71.08 19.72 -19.68
C MET A 140 71.72 20.00 -21.03
N LYS A 141 70.93 19.93 -22.12
CA LYS A 141 71.42 20.25 -23.47
C LYS A 141 71.73 21.74 -23.62
N ASP A 142 70.91 22.62 -23.08
CA ASP A 142 71.14 24.07 -23.12
C ASP A 142 72.40 24.46 -22.34
N GLU A 143 72.64 23.84 -21.19
CA GLU A 143 73.88 23.98 -20.41
C GLU A 143 75.11 23.50 -21.21
N GLU A 144 75.01 22.35 -21.88
CA GLU A 144 76.09 21.85 -22.74
C GLU A 144 76.34 22.77 -23.94
N ILE A 145 75.27 23.28 -24.57
CA ILE A 145 75.37 24.26 -25.66
C ILE A 145 76.04 25.54 -25.16
N ALA A 146 75.68 26.03 -23.97
CA ALA A 146 76.28 27.21 -23.37
C ALA A 146 77.78 27.01 -23.09
N LEU A 147 78.16 25.88 -22.49
CA LEU A 147 79.56 25.52 -22.24
C LEU A 147 80.36 25.45 -23.54
N ARG A 148 79.84 24.76 -24.57
CA ARG A 148 80.51 24.65 -25.88
C ARG A 148 80.63 26.00 -26.58
N LYS A 149 79.63 26.88 -26.46
CA LYS A 149 79.69 28.26 -26.97
C LYS A 149 80.79 29.05 -26.27
N ASP A 150 80.85 29.00 -24.94
CA ASP A 150 81.88 29.69 -24.15
C ASP A 150 83.29 29.17 -24.48
N LEU A 151 83.47 27.84 -24.55
CA LEU A 151 84.72 27.22 -24.98
C LEU A 151 85.12 27.64 -26.39
N LYS A 152 84.17 27.69 -27.33
CA LYS A 152 84.43 28.15 -28.70
C LYS A 152 84.87 29.61 -28.74
N VAL A 153 84.23 30.48 -27.96
CA VAL A 153 84.62 31.90 -27.85
C VAL A 153 86.04 32.00 -27.28
N LYS A 154 86.33 31.36 -26.14
CA LYS A 154 87.66 31.37 -25.50
C LYS A 154 88.77 30.83 -26.40
N LEU A 155 88.51 29.74 -27.12
CA LEU A 155 89.46 29.19 -28.09
C LEU A 155 89.64 30.14 -29.28
N SER A 156 88.57 30.75 -29.80
CA SER A 156 88.69 31.72 -30.89
C SER A 156 89.49 32.96 -30.50
N THR A 157 89.32 33.48 -29.28
CA THR A 157 90.11 34.60 -28.77
C THR A 157 91.57 34.21 -28.57
N LYS A 158 91.85 32.98 -28.10
CA LYS A 158 93.20 32.46 -27.93
C LYS A 158 93.93 32.29 -29.27
N MET A 159 93.26 31.72 -30.27
CA MET A 159 93.80 31.52 -31.62
C MET A 159 94.09 32.85 -32.35
N VAL A 160 93.43 33.95 -32.01
CA VAL A 160 93.73 35.30 -32.54
C VAL A 160 94.79 36.00 -31.71
N GLY A 161 94.80 35.81 -30.40
CA GLY A 161 95.75 36.43 -29.47
C GLY A 161 97.18 35.88 -29.61
N GLU A 162 97.34 34.56 -29.68
CA GLU A 162 98.66 33.90 -29.80
C GLU A 162 99.49 34.38 -31.01
N PRO A 163 98.94 34.48 -32.25
CA PRO A 163 99.70 35.04 -33.37
C PRO A 163 99.96 36.55 -33.24
N LEU A 164 99.11 37.32 -32.56
CA LEU A 164 99.36 38.74 -32.29
C LEU A 164 100.48 38.95 -31.24
N GLU A 165 100.51 38.12 -30.20
CA GLU A 165 101.57 38.12 -29.18
C GLU A 165 102.91 37.72 -29.81
N GLN A 166 102.93 36.64 -30.60
CA GLN A 166 104.13 36.24 -31.36
C GLN A 166 104.61 37.35 -32.29
N HIS A 167 103.70 38.09 -32.95
CA HIS A 167 104.04 39.23 -33.79
C HIS A 167 104.63 40.39 -32.98
N CYS A 168 104.15 40.65 -31.77
CA CYS A 168 104.69 41.69 -30.88
C CYS A 168 106.04 41.31 -30.27
N GLU A 169 106.27 40.04 -29.97
CA GLU A 169 107.57 39.54 -29.48
C GLU A 169 108.63 39.56 -30.59
N THR A 170 108.29 39.12 -31.81
CA THR A 170 109.22 39.18 -32.95
C THR A 170 109.51 40.61 -33.42
N SER A 171 108.55 41.54 -33.30
CA SER A 171 108.77 42.95 -33.64
C SER A 171 109.57 43.73 -32.59
N LYS A 172 109.55 43.33 -31.30
CA LYS A 172 110.40 43.93 -30.25
C LYS A 172 111.85 43.44 -30.22
N CYS A 173 112.15 42.28 -30.82
CA CYS A 173 113.53 41.77 -30.95
C CYS A 173 114.32 42.36 -32.13
N LEU A 174 113.75 43.32 -32.88
CA LEU A 174 114.37 43.93 -34.06
C LEU A 174 114.99 45.33 -33.80
N PHE A 175 115.24 45.69 -32.54
CA PHE A 175 116.01 46.88 -32.14
C PHE A 175 117.13 46.53 -31.16
#